data_AF-A0A836QPI5-F1
#
_entry.id   AF-A0A836QPI5-F1
#
_cell.length_a   1.000
_cell.length_b   1.000
_cell.length_c   1.000
_cell.angle_alpha   90.00
_cell.angle_beta   90.00
_cell.angle_gamma   90.00
#
_symmetry.space_group_name_H-M   'P 1'
#
loop_
_entity.id
_entity.type
_entity.pdbx_description
1 polymer ?
#
loop_
_entity_poly.entity_id
_entity_poly.type
_entity_poly.pdbx_seq_one_letter_code
_entity_poly.pdbx_strand_id
1 'polypeptide(L)'
;EMGKEAITSEAASTRLQGVAQLGGVGNFIAKQLSDRIDLEVRCTVLGHTQRGGTPLSFDRVLGTRLGIQAVKAAAEGKFGHMVALQARDIVLVPLKSLAGIVRQVPSDSQLIHTAESIGISLGRPLGVGPAGNGP
;
A
#
# COMPACT_ATOMS: atom_id res chain seq x y z
N GLU A 1 12.47 -5.63 -23.02
CA GLU A 1 11.12 -5.84 -22.44
C GLU A 1 11.25 -6.20 -20.96
N MET A 2 10.79 -5.30 -20.08
CA MET A 2 10.73 -5.56 -18.64
C MET A 2 9.62 -6.59 -18.33
N GLY A 3 9.90 -7.56 -17.46
CA GLY A 3 8.88 -8.45 -16.88
C GLY A 3 8.88 -9.92 -17.31
N LYS A 4 10.04 -10.54 -17.59
CA LYS A 4 10.09 -11.90 -18.15
C LYS A 4 9.96 -13.06 -17.16
N GLU A 5 10.05 -12.87 -15.84
CA GLU A 5 9.90 -13.97 -14.87
C GLU A 5 9.02 -13.57 -13.68
N ALA A 6 7.91 -14.28 -13.51
CA ALA A 6 7.06 -14.17 -12.35
C ALA A 6 7.60 -15.05 -11.23
N ILE A 7 7.83 -14.47 -10.04
CA ILE A 7 8.19 -15.25 -8.85
C ILE A 7 6.90 -15.88 -8.33
N THR A 8 6.83 -17.21 -8.42
CA THR A 8 5.73 -18.00 -7.89
C THR A 8 6.14 -18.59 -6.55
N SER A 9 5.20 -18.65 -5.60
CA SER A 9 5.40 -19.48 -4.42
C SER A 9 5.14 -20.93 -4.78
N GLU A 10 6.00 -21.85 -4.34
CA GLU A 10 5.64 -23.28 -4.27
C GLU A 10 4.45 -23.40 -3.31
N ALA A 11 3.24 -23.40 -3.86
CA ALA A 11 2.04 -23.54 -3.06
C ALA A 11 2.04 -24.94 -2.43
N ALA A 12 1.75 -24.99 -1.12
CA ALA A 12 1.33 -26.24 -0.47
C ALA A 12 0.23 -26.89 -1.32
N SER A 13 0.35 -28.21 -1.51
CA SER A 13 -0.35 -29.05 -2.49
C SER A 13 -1.90 -29.10 -2.39
N THR A 14 -2.55 -28.15 -1.70
CA THR A 14 -3.91 -28.32 -1.17
C THR A 14 -4.90 -27.19 -1.49
N ARG A 15 -4.68 -26.33 -2.49
CA ARG A 15 -5.75 -25.38 -2.89
C ARG A 15 -5.76 -25.08 -4.40
N LEU A 16 -6.85 -25.48 -5.06
CA LEU A 16 -7.29 -25.21 -6.44
C LEU A 16 -6.19 -25.37 -7.52
N GLN A 17 -6.17 -26.58 -8.11
CA GLN A 17 -5.36 -26.95 -9.26
C GLN A 17 -5.56 -25.96 -10.44
N GLY A 18 -4.49 -25.25 -10.84
CA GLY A 18 -4.40 -24.60 -12.16
C GLY A 18 -3.97 -23.14 -12.23
N VAL A 19 -3.92 -22.39 -11.12
CA VAL A 19 -3.47 -20.98 -11.14
C VAL A 19 -2.15 -20.82 -10.42
N ALA A 20 -1.14 -20.31 -11.13
CA ALA A 20 0.16 -20.00 -10.54
C ALA A 20 -0.01 -18.93 -9.45
N GLN A 21 0.40 -19.26 -8.22
CA GLN A 21 0.34 -18.32 -7.11
C GLN A 21 1.56 -17.40 -7.15
N LEU A 22 1.34 -16.14 -7.49
CA LEU A 22 2.36 -15.10 -7.39
C LEU A 22 2.71 -14.88 -5.91
N GLY A 23 4.00 -14.88 -5.58
CA GLY A 23 4.46 -14.76 -4.20
C GLY A 23 5.92 -15.13 -4.00
N GLY A 24 6.41 -15.08 -2.77
CA GLY A 24 7.76 -15.56 -2.45
C GLY A 24 8.92 -14.63 -2.81
N VAL A 25 8.66 -13.42 -3.33
CA VAL A 25 9.72 -12.44 -3.68
C VAL A 25 10.66 -12.15 -2.52
N GLY A 26 10.17 -12.09 -1.28
CA GLY A 26 11.01 -11.90 -0.10
C GLY A 26 12.01 -13.04 0.11
N ASN A 27 11.58 -14.30 -0.06
CA ASN A 27 12.45 -15.46 0.03
C ASN A 27 13.44 -15.53 -1.13
N PHE A 28 12.99 -15.17 -2.34
CA PHE A 28 13.85 -15.08 -3.53
C PHE A 28 14.96 -14.05 -3.34
N ILE A 29 14.63 -12.86 -2.85
CA ILE A 29 15.62 -11.82 -2.54
C ILE A 29 16.54 -12.28 -1.40
N ALA A 30 16.00 -12.88 -0.33
CA ALA A 30 16.80 -13.37 0.79
C ALA A 30 17.86 -14.38 0.32
N LYS A 31 17.47 -15.36 -0.51
CA LYS A 31 18.41 -16.33 -1.10
C LYS A 31 19.50 -15.64 -1.91
N GLN A 32 19.13 -14.72 -2.80
CA GLN A 32 20.10 -13.98 -3.61
C GLN A 32 21.06 -13.11 -2.77
N LEU A 33 20.60 -12.57 -1.64
CA LEU A 33 21.44 -11.79 -0.74
C LEU A 33 22.40 -12.68 0.03
N SER A 34 21.94 -13.81 0.58
CA SER A 34 22.79 -14.77 1.30
C SER A 34 23.98 -15.25 0.47
N ASP A 35 23.81 -15.40 -0.85
CA ASP A 35 24.89 -15.82 -1.75
C ASP A 35 25.94 -14.71 -1.99
N ARG A 36 25.65 -13.47 -1.57
CA ARG A 36 26.48 -12.28 -1.86
C ARG A 36 27.08 -11.63 -0.62
N ILE A 37 26.61 -11.99 0.59
CA ILE A 37 27.06 -11.41 1.85
C ILE A 37 27.33 -12.51 2.87
N ASP A 38 28.36 -12.32 3.70
CA ASP A 38 28.69 -13.24 4.80
C ASP A 38 27.88 -12.90 6.06
N LEU A 39 26.55 -12.81 5.91
CA LEU A 39 25.62 -12.49 7.00
C LEU A 39 24.37 -13.37 6.89
N GLU A 40 23.78 -13.71 8.04
CA GLU A 40 22.51 -14.43 8.08
C GLU A 40 21.37 -13.54 7.55
N VAL A 41 20.66 -14.00 6.52
CA VAL A 41 19.50 -13.30 5.95
C VAL A 41 18.22 -14.04 6.28
N ARG A 42 17.25 -13.31 6.86
CA ARG A 42 15.91 -13.83 7.17
C ARG A 42 14.84 -13.03 6.43
N CYS A 43 13.88 -13.74 5.85
CA CYS A 43 12.68 -13.15 5.28
C CYS A 43 11.48 -13.41 6.19
N THR A 44 10.77 -12.34 6.56
CA THR A 44 9.54 -12.41 7.35
C THR A 44 8.37 -11.88 6.54
N VAL A 45 7.32 -12.68 6.40
CA VAL A 45 6.06 -12.28 5.76
C VAL A 45 5.00 -12.12 6.85
N LEU A 46 4.63 -10.86 7.16
CA LEU A 46 3.71 -10.56 8.26
C LEU A 46 2.27 -11.03 8.01
N GLY A 47 1.81 -11.02 6.75
CA GLY A 47 0.49 -11.50 6.36
C GLY A 47 -0.67 -10.87 7.14
N HIS A 48 -1.60 -11.71 7.61
CA HIS A 48 -2.86 -11.29 8.26
C HIS A 48 -2.67 -10.48 9.54
N THR A 49 -1.51 -10.57 10.19
CA THR A 49 -1.21 -9.79 11.40
C THR A 49 -1.37 -8.29 11.17
N GLN A 50 -1.10 -7.80 9.96
CA GLN A 50 -1.25 -6.38 9.59
C GLN A 50 -2.71 -5.88 9.61
N ARG A 51 -3.69 -6.79 9.57
CA ARG A 51 -5.13 -6.46 9.61
C ARG A 51 -5.78 -6.73 10.97
N GLY A 52 -5.00 -7.28 11.91
CA GLY A 52 -5.46 -7.57 13.27
C GLY A 52 -4.99 -6.53 14.29
N GLY A 53 -5.21 -6.83 15.56
CA GLY A 53 -4.82 -5.98 16.67
C GLY A 53 -5.90 -4.98 17.10
N THR A 54 -5.65 -4.31 18.22
CA THR A 54 -6.56 -3.31 18.77
C THR A 54 -6.34 -1.96 18.05
N PRO A 55 -7.40 -1.29 17.56
CA PRO A 55 -7.28 0.00 16.89
C PRO A 55 -6.58 1.05 17.76
N LEU A 56 -5.72 1.86 17.13
CA LEU A 56 -5.02 2.96 17.80
C LEU A 56 -6.01 4.09 18.15
N SER A 57 -5.59 5.02 19.02
CA SER A 57 -6.40 6.19 19.39
C SER A 57 -6.86 6.99 18.16
N PHE A 58 -5.97 7.16 17.18
CA PHE A 58 -6.27 7.79 15.90
C PHE A 58 -7.40 7.07 15.15
N ASP A 59 -7.33 5.75 14.99
CA ASP A 59 -8.32 4.96 14.25
C ASP A 59 -9.69 5.04 14.91
N ARG A 60 -9.73 5.00 16.25
CA ARG A 60 -10.99 5.12 17.01
C ARG A 60 -11.64 6.48 16.77
N VAL A 61 -10.88 7.56 16.92
CA VAL A 61 -11.37 8.93 16.69
C VAL A 61 -11.80 9.10 15.23
N LEU A 62 -11.01 8.63 14.28
CA LEU A 62 -11.35 8.68 12.86
C LEU A 62 -12.64 7.91 12.56
N GLY A 63 -12.77 6.69 13.04
CA GLY A 63 -13.97 5.87 12.88
C GLY A 63 -15.22 6.54 13.44
N THR A 64 -15.14 7.13 14.62
CA THR A 64 -16.24 7.91 15.21
C THR A 64 -16.61 9.11 14.34
N ARG A 65 -15.62 9.89 13.87
CA ARG A 65 -15.87 11.07 13.03
C ARG A 65 -16.52 10.69 11.69
N LEU A 66 -16.05 9.63 11.05
CA LEU A 66 -16.62 9.11 9.81
C LEU A 66 -18.06 8.62 10.03
N GLY A 67 -18.31 7.86 11.11
CA GLY A 67 -19.64 7.34 11.44
C GLY A 67 -20.67 8.44 11.69
N ILE A 68 -20.30 9.46 12.48
CA ILE A 68 -21.17 10.63 12.73
C ILE A 68 -21.57 11.31 11.42
N GLN A 69 -20.60 11.57 10.53
CA GLN A 69 -20.90 12.26 9.28
C GLN A 69 -21.72 11.39 8.32
N ALA A 70 -21.50 10.07 8.30
CA ALA A 70 -22.29 9.14 7.50
C ALA A 70 -23.77 9.15 7.94
N VAL A 71 -24.04 9.10 9.24
CA VAL A 71 -25.41 9.15 9.78
C VAL A 71 -26.08 10.49 9.48
N LYS A 72 -25.35 11.61 9.64
CA LYS A 72 -25.87 12.94 9.26
C LYS A 72 -26.23 13.02 7.78
N ALA A 73 -25.34 12.55 6.90
CA ALA A 73 -25.58 12.54 5.46
C ALA A 73 -26.82 11.69 5.10
N ALA A 74 -27.00 10.53 5.74
CA ALA A 74 -28.17 9.69 5.55
C ALA A 74 -29.46 10.39 6.03
N ALA A 75 -29.43 11.04 7.19
CA ALA A 75 -30.58 11.79 7.73
C ALA A 75 -30.97 12.98 6.82
N GLU A 76 -29.99 13.59 6.15
CA GLU A 76 -30.19 14.67 5.17
C GLU A 76 -30.55 14.15 3.75
N GLY A 77 -30.69 12.83 3.56
CA GLY A 77 -31.00 12.23 2.27
C GLY A 77 -29.85 12.26 1.24
N LYS A 78 -28.62 12.57 1.66
CA LYS A 78 -27.43 12.70 0.80
C LYS A 78 -26.79 11.35 0.48
N PHE A 79 -27.55 10.46 -0.16
CA PHE A 79 -27.05 9.16 -0.61
C PHE A 79 -26.10 9.28 -1.81
N GLY A 80 -25.41 8.19 -2.15
CA GLY A 80 -24.47 8.15 -3.28
C GLY A 80 -23.13 8.86 -3.02
N HIS A 81 -22.83 9.20 -1.76
CA HIS A 81 -21.58 9.83 -1.33
C HIS A 81 -20.79 8.92 -0.39
N MET A 82 -19.47 8.93 -0.51
CA MET A 82 -18.53 8.37 0.46
C MET A 82 -18.15 9.45 1.46
N VAL A 83 -18.05 9.08 2.74
CA VAL A 83 -17.49 9.95 3.78
C VAL A 83 -15.98 9.72 3.83
N ALA A 84 -15.18 10.77 3.74
CA ALA A 84 -13.72 10.68 3.69
C ALA A 84 -13.05 11.71 4.60
N LEU A 85 -11.84 11.40 5.07
CA LEU A 85 -10.95 12.38 5.68
C LEU A 85 -10.11 13.04 4.57
N GLN A 86 -10.24 14.35 4.39
CA GLN A 86 -9.39 15.15 3.52
C GLN A 86 -8.61 16.15 4.38
N ALA A 87 -7.30 15.97 4.45
CA ALA A 87 -6.42 16.66 5.40
C ALA A 87 -6.93 16.53 6.84
N ARG A 88 -7.60 17.55 7.36
CA ARG A 88 -8.13 17.57 8.74
C ARG A 88 -9.64 17.38 8.79
N ASP A 89 -10.35 17.50 7.68
CA ASP A 89 -11.80 17.63 7.66
C ASP A 89 -12.49 16.38 7.13
N ILE A 90 -13.70 16.12 7.63
CA ILE A 90 -14.55 15.05 7.10
C ILE A 90 -15.43 15.64 6.00
N VAL A 91 -15.33 15.08 4.80
CA VAL A 91 -16.01 15.56 3.60
C VAL A 91 -16.90 14.46 2.99
N LEU A 92 -17.88 14.88 2.19
CA LEU A 92 -18.66 13.99 1.34
C LEU A 92 -18.10 14.02 -0.07
N VAL A 93 -17.76 12.85 -0.61
CA VAL A 93 -17.22 12.70 -1.96
C VAL A 93 -18.22 11.88 -2.79
N PRO A 94 -18.71 12.37 -3.94
CA PRO A 94 -19.61 11.60 -4.78
C PRO A 94 -18.98 10.27 -5.23
N LEU A 95 -19.67 9.14 -5.04
CA LEU A 95 -19.13 7.83 -5.43
C LEU A 95 -18.87 7.74 -6.94
N LYS A 96 -19.69 8.43 -7.75
CA LYS A 96 -19.55 8.48 -9.21
C LYS A 96 -18.20 9.02 -9.66
N SER A 97 -17.58 9.93 -8.90
CA SER A 97 -16.28 10.50 -9.28
C SER A 97 -15.09 9.59 -8.93
N LEU A 98 -15.32 8.41 -8.33
CA LEU A 98 -14.25 7.51 -7.88
C LEU A 98 -14.08 6.28 -8.78
N ALA A 99 -15.03 6.02 -9.68
CA ALA A 99 -15.01 4.85 -10.54
C ALA A 99 -13.75 4.85 -11.43
N GLY A 100 -12.96 3.78 -11.34
CA GLY A 100 -11.73 3.62 -12.11
C GLY A 100 -10.52 4.42 -11.60
N ILE A 101 -10.66 5.17 -10.50
CA ILE A 101 -9.55 5.93 -9.92
C ILE A 101 -8.86 5.11 -8.85
N VAL A 102 -7.54 4.95 -8.98
CA VAL A 102 -6.68 4.34 -7.97
C VAL A 102 -5.85 5.45 -7.32
N ARG A 103 -5.82 5.46 -5.99
CA ARG A 103 -4.94 6.38 -5.25
C ARG A 103 -3.49 5.96 -5.47
N GLN A 104 -2.73 6.81 -6.17
CA GLN A 104 -1.30 6.65 -6.33
C GLN A 104 -0.54 7.44 -5.27
N VAL A 105 0.69 7.00 -4.97
CA VAL A 105 1.65 7.79 -4.20
C VAL A 105 2.48 8.59 -5.20
N PRO A 106 2.49 9.94 -5.14
CA PRO A 106 3.31 10.74 -6.04
C PRO A 106 4.80 10.41 -5.84
N SER A 107 5.50 10.17 -6.94
CA SER A 107 6.92 9.78 -6.93
C SER A 107 7.84 10.87 -6.40
N ASP A 108 7.38 12.11 -6.44
CA ASP A 108 8.00 13.36 -5.99
C ASP A 108 7.49 13.82 -4.61
N SER A 109 6.70 12.99 -3.93
CA SER A 109 6.17 13.37 -2.62
C SER A 109 7.27 13.47 -1.56
N GLN A 110 7.07 14.38 -0.61
CA GLN A 110 7.96 14.54 0.54
C GLN A 110 8.23 13.22 1.28
N LEU A 111 7.24 12.34 1.40
CA LEU A 111 7.41 11.04 2.07
C LEU A 111 8.41 10.13 1.35
N ILE A 112 8.37 10.12 0.02
CA ILE A 112 9.30 9.35 -0.79
C ILE A 112 10.72 9.89 -0.64
N HIS A 113 10.88 11.21 -0.73
CA HIS A 113 12.18 11.85 -0.52
C HIS A 113 12.73 11.63 0.88
N THR A 114 11.89 11.68 1.92
CA THR A 114 12.30 11.38 3.29
C THR A 114 12.78 9.94 3.42
N ALA A 115 12.05 8.98 2.86
CA ALA A 115 12.45 7.57 2.89
C ALA A 115 13.81 7.34 2.22
N GLU A 116 14.01 7.90 1.03
CA GLU A 116 15.28 7.81 0.29
C GLU A 116 16.43 8.49 1.03
N SER A 117 16.18 9.65 1.65
CA SER A 117 17.18 10.42 2.40
C SER A 117 17.71 9.67 3.63
N ILE A 118 16.92 8.76 4.20
CA ILE A 118 17.36 7.88 5.31
C ILE A 118 17.85 6.50 4.82
N GLY A 119 18.06 6.33 3.51
CA GLY A 119 18.65 5.13 2.92
C GLY A 119 17.65 4.01 2.58
N ILE A 120 16.34 4.26 2.62
CA ILE A 120 15.34 3.27 2.18
C ILE A 120 15.35 3.21 0.65
N SER A 121 15.62 2.03 0.10
CA SER A 121 15.49 1.78 -1.34
C SER A 121 14.06 1.44 -1.71
N LEU A 122 13.52 2.15 -2.72
CA LEU A 122 12.20 1.91 -3.29
C LEU A 122 12.25 1.14 -4.63
N GLY A 123 13.43 0.61 -4.99
CA GLY A 123 13.62 -0.13 -6.25
C GLY A 123 13.58 0.73 -7.51
N ARG A 124 13.77 2.05 -7.39
CA ARG A 124 13.90 2.97 -8.53
C ARG A 124 15.37 3.22 -8.90
N PRO A 125 15.70 3.57 -10.16
CA PRO A 125 17.07 3.87 -10.55
C PRO A 125 17.63 5.06 -9.76
N LEU A 126 18.83 4.91 -9.21
CA LEU A 126 19.54 5.99 -8.52
C LEU A 126 19.78 7.15 -9.51
N GLY A 127 19.39 8.37 -9.12
CA GLY A 127 19.58 9.58 -9.93
C GLY A 127 18.35 10.07 -10.72
N VAL A 128 17.23 9.36 -10.66
CA VAL A 128 15.94 9.90 -11.15
C VAL A 128 15.35 10.73 -10.03
N GLY A 129 15.75 12.00 -9.95
CA GLY A 129 14.96 13.03 -9.27
C GLY A 129 13.53 13.07 -9.84
N PRO A 130 12.58 13.72 -9.17
CA PRO A 130 11.23 13.87 -9.71
C PRO A 130 11.36 14.42 -11.13
N ALA A 131 10.67 13.80 -12.09
CA ALA A 131 10.69 14.19 -13.50
C ALA A 131 10.63 15.72 -13.55
N GLY A 132 11.72 16.31 -14.06
CA GLY A 132 12.08 17.70 -13.79
C GLY A 132 10.89 18.63 -14.00
N ASN A 133 10.59 19.41 -12.97
CA ASN A 133 10.02 20.72 -13.17
C ASN A 133 11.02 21.73 -12.64
N GLY A 134 11.74 22.33 -13.58
CA GLY A 134 12.55 23.52 -13.35
C GLY A 134 13.62 23.70 -14.44
N PRO A 135 13.89 24.95 -14.85
CA PRO A 135 12.94 25.97 -15.31
C PRO A 135 12.42 25.72 -16.74
#